data_AF-A0A174ZPP5-F1
#
_entry.id   AF-A0A174ZPP5-F1
#
_cell.length_a   1.000
_cell.length_b   1.000
_cell.length_c   1.000
_cell.angle_alpha   90.00
_cell.angle_beta   90.00
_cell.angle_gamma   90.00
#
_symmetry.space_group_name_H-M   'P 1'
#
loop_
_entity.id
_entity.type
_entity.pdbx_description
1 polymer ?
#
loop_
_entity_poly.entity_id
_entity_poly.type
_entity_poly.pdbx_seq_one_letter_code
_entity_poly.pdbx_strand_id
1 'polypeptide(L)'
;MNFKWDKKYLYWGVTAFLVIAAAIVFFLGLSQIKEILDSVFSFLSILTPVLYGFVIAYILCPIATFIEKPCLRRLFYTIQDKKREKFEREHPGEEPPPKTFPVRKVARVMSVAITMILALLILTGIIWVLLPQLIDTITMLVNNMPTYVTQISDWVSQTLRNYPEVEAYVLQFTGGISDMLNNWLSTELLPQMNNIWNLISSNVMNIISVFMNLLLGFVIAIYFLNSKELFAAQFKKILYCLFKPKVATKIINSTREVNKSFGQFITGKILDSFIIGMVYVLLMSIFNMPYAVLCGVVMGIFCIIPYFGPFIGYIPCMLLLVLVDPIQCIYFTIMVVIIQNIDGNILAPKIIGDSTGLSSFWVIFGMLVGQGLFGFVGLIIGIPLFAVVYIFTKNRVKKRLENKDLPSDSNVYRDIHHIDDETNEPVYFPHPPYMKKEKGKHEFKDIKKIFVKNKNSDSKNTDDKKQK
;
A
#
# COMPACT_ATOMS: atom_id res chain seq x y z
N MET A 1 -10.15 55.10 59.08
CA MET A 1 -8.85 54.95 58.40
C MET A 1 -9.13 54.55 56.96
N ASN A 2 -9.17 55.52 56.02
CA ASN A 2 -9.54 55.27 54.62
C ASN A 2 -8.33 54.72 53.86
N PHE A 3 -8.22 53.40 53.78
CA PHE A 3 -7.15 52.70 53.09
C PHE A 3 -7.34 52.87 51.57
N LYS A 4 -6.66 53.87 50.98
CA LYS A 4 -6.64 54.08 49.53
C LYS A 4 -5.75 53.01 48.91
N TRP A 5 -6.36 51.95 48.38
CA TRP A 5 -5.66 50.95 47.58
C TRP A 5 -4.97 51.61 46.40
N ASP A 6 -3.66 51.48 46.33
CA ASP A 6 -2.89 51.93 45.18
C ASP A 6 -3.19 50.98 44.01
N LYS A 7 -4.01 51.48 43.06
CA LYS A 7 -4.57 50.71 41.94
C LYS A 7 -3.50 49.93 41.17
N LYS A 8 -2.25 50.42 41.16
CA LYS A 8 -1.13 49.77 40.48
C LYS A 8 -0.83 48.38 41.06
N TYR A 9 -0.75 48.25 42.38
CA TYR A 9 -0.46 46.94 43.02
C TYR A 9 -1.63 45.97 42.89
N LEU A 10 -2.88 46.49 42.83
CA LEU A 10 -4.06 45.68 42.59
C LEU A 10 -4.09 45.11 41.17
N TYR A 11 -3.73 45.90 40.14
CA TYR A 11 -3.60 45.40 38.77
C TYR A 11 -2.52 44.33 38.65
N TRP A 12 -1.34 44.53 39.26
CA TRP A 12 -0.27 43.53 39.27
C TRP A 12 -0.65 42.26 40.04
N GLY A 13 -1.41 42.38 41.13
CA GLY A 13 -1.94 41.24 41.88
C GLY A 13 -2.95 40.43 41.07
N VAL A 14 -3.87 41.10 40.37
CA VAL A 14 -4.89 40.43 39.53
C VAL A 14 -4.27 39.78 38.31
N THR A 15 -3.32 40.44 37.64
CA THR A 15 -2.62 39.83 36.50
C THR A 15 -1.75 38.65 36.93
N ALA A 16 -1.02 38.76 38.05
CA ALA A 16 -0.26 37.64 38.60
C ALA A 16 -1.16 36.46 38.95
N PHE A 17 -2.30 36.71 39.61
CA PHE A 17 -3.29 35.68 39.93
C PHE A 17 -3.85 35.01 38.66
N LEU A 18 -4.23 35.79 37.64
CA LEU A 18 -4.74 35.24 36.38
C LEU A 18 -3.70 34.43 35.62
N VAL A 19 -2.44 34.87 35.59
CA VAL A 19 -1.35 34.13 34.95
C VAL A 19 -1.07 32.83 35.69
N ILE A 20 -1.05 32.84 37.03
CA ILE A 20 -0.88 31.62 37.83
C ILE A 20 -2.07 30.67 37.64
N ALA A 21 -3.30 31.19 37.67
CA ALA A 21 -4.49 30.39 37.42
C ALA A 21 -4.49 29.78 36.00
N ALA A 22 -4.14 30.56 34.99
CA ALA A 22 -4.01 30.07 33.62
C ALA A 22 -2.89 29.03 33.47
N ALA A 23 -1.76 29.22 34.15
CA ALA A 23 -0.66 28.27 34.17
C ALA A 23 -1.04 26.95 34.86
N ILE A 24 -1.79 27.01 35.97
CA ILE A 24 -2.31 25.81 36.66
C ILE A 24 -3.33 25.09 35.79
N VAL A 25 -4.27 25.81 35.16
CA VAL A 25 -5.25 25.20 34.24
C VAL A 25 -4.54 24.57 33.04
N PHE A 26 -3.55 25.25 32.48
CA PHE A 26 -2.74 24.71 31.38
C PHE A 26 -1.94 23.48 31.81
N PHE A 27 -1.33 23.49 33.00
CA PHE A 27 -0.62 22.35 33.57
C PHE A 27 -1.57 21.17 33.84
N LEU A 28 -2.76 21.41 34.40
CA LEU A 28 -3.77 20.38 34.60
C LEU A 28 -4.23 19.79 33.27
N GLY A 29 -4.46 20.63 32.25
CA GLY A 29 -4.78 20.18 30.90
C GLY A 29 -3.67 19.36 30.26
N LEU A 30 -2.39 19.74 30.45
CA LEU A 30 -1.24 18.94 30.01
C LEU A 30 -1.10 17.64 30.81
N SER A 31 -1.40 17.66 32.11
CA SER A 31 -1.29 16.48 32.98
C SER A 31 -2.33 15.41 32.64
N GLN A 32 -3.51 15.82 32.20
CA GLN A 32 -4.57 14.93 31.70
C GLN A 32 -4.53 14.74 30.18
N ILE A 33 -3.47 15.19 29.49
CA ILE A 33 -3.43 15.08 28.03
C ILE A 33 -3.53 13.62 27.58
N LYS A 34 -3.02 12.68 28.38
CA LYS A 34 -3.17 11.25 28.11
C LYS A 34 -4.62 10.81 28.18
N GLU A 35 -5.36 11.19 29.23
CA GLU A 35 -6.78 10.85 29.37
C GLU A 35 -7.65 11.49 28.28
N ILE A 36 -7.34 12.73 27.91
CA ILE A 36 -8.01 13.43 26.80
C ILE A 36 -7.72 12.71 25.48
N LEU A 37 -6.46 12.37 25.21
CA LEU A 37 -6.06 11.63 24.01
C LEU A 37 -6.70 10.24 23.97
N ASP A 38 -6.67 9.50 25.08
CA ASP A 38 -7.28 8.17 25.19
C ASP A 38 -8.81 8.24 24.96
N SER A 39 -9.48 9.28 25.46
CA SER A 39 -10.91 9.52 25.21
C SER A 39 -11.18 9.80 23.72
N VAL A 40 -10.34 10.60 23.07
CA VAL A 40 -10.45 10.88 21.63
C VAL A 40 -10.20 9.62 20.81
N PHE A 41 -9.19 8.81 21.14
CA PHE A 41 -8.90 7.56 20.46
C PHE A 41 -10.00 6.51 20.68
N SER A 42 -10.57 6.43 21.88
CA SER A 42 -11.72 5.57 22.16
C SER A 42 -12.97 5.99 21.38
N PHE A 43 -13.18 7.29 21.16
CA PHE A 43 -14.26 7.75 20.29
C PHE A 43 -14.00 7.37 18.83
N LEU A 44 -12.76 7.53 18.37
CA LEU A 44 -12.34 7.12 17.03
C LEU A 44 -12.50 5.61 16.81
N SER A 45 -12.25 4.80 17.85
CA SER A 45 -12.37 3.34 17.74
C SER A 45 -13.80 2.88 17.50
N ILE A 46 -14.82 3.65 17.92
CA ILE A 46 -16.24 3.39 17.62
C ILE A 46 -16.52 3.55 16.12
N LEU A 47 -15.79 4.43 15.43
CA LEU A 47 -15.92 4.66 13.99
C LEU A 47 -15.09 3.67 13.15
N THR A 48 -14.33 2.77 13.79
CA THR A 48 -13.49 1.78 13.11
C THR A 48 -14.25 0.98 12.05
N PRO A 49 -15.44 0.38 12.31
CA PRO A 49 -16.19 -0.33 11.27
C PRO A 49 -16.50 0.53 10.04
N VAL A 50 -16.77 1.82 10.25
CA VAL A 50 -17.05 2.78 9.16
C VAL A 50 -15.80 3.03 8.33
N LEU A 51 -14.63 3.15 8.97
CA LEU A 51 -13.33 3.27 8.30
C LEU A 51 -13.01 2.01 7.49
N TYR A 52 -13.21 0.81 8.07
CA TYR A 52 -13.09 -0.46 7.34
C TYR A 52 -14.01 -0.46 6.12
N GLY A 53 -15.27 -0.07 6.28
CA GLY A 53 -16.22 -0.02 5.18
C GLY A 53 -15.86 0.99 4.09
N PHE A 54 -15.32 2.14 4.44
CA PHE A 54 -14.82 3.11 3.46
C PHE A 54 -13.64 2.53 2.66
N VAL A 55 -12.70 1.86 3.31
CA VAL A 55 -11.54 1.22 2.66
C VAL A 55 -11.97 0.09 1.75
N ILE A 56 -12.78 -0.83 2.26
CA ILE A 56 -13.30 -1.96 1.50
C ILE A 56 -14.07 -1.44 0.28
N ALA A 57 -14.95 -0.45 0.47
CA ALA A 57 -15.66 0.17 -0.65
C ALA A 57 -14.69 0.77 -1.67
N TYR A 58 -13.64 1.46 -1.23
CA TYR A 58 -12.69 2.07 -2.15
C TYR A 58 -11.88 1.03 -2.94
N ILE A 59 -11.37 0.00 -2.28
CA ILE A 59 -10.63 -1.12 -2.91
C ILE A 59 -11.53 -1.88 -3.88
N LEU A 60 -12.78 -2.15 -3.52
CA LEU A 60 -13.70 -2.91 -4.37
C LEU A 60 -14.35 -2.06 -5.47
N CYS A 61 -14.26 -0.72 -5.40
CA CYS A 61 -14.90 0.17 -6.37
C CYS A 61 -14.43 -0.04 -7.83
N PRO A 62 -13.13 -0.21 -8.13
CA PRO A 62 -12.67 -0.56 -9.47
C PRO A 62 -13.29 -1.87 -9.97
N ILE A 63 -13.31 -2.91 -9.14
CA ILE A 63 -13.88 -4.23 -9.48
C ILE A 63 -15.38 -4.11 -9.75
N ALA A 64 -16.12 -3.45 -8.87
CA ALA A 64 -17.55 -3.21 -9.05
C ALA A 64 -17.82 -2.40 -10.34
N THR A 65 -17.03 -1.36 -10.61
CA THR A 65 -17.21 -0.54 -11.81
C THR A 65 -16.86 -1.31 -13.10
N PHE A 66 -15.89 -2.22 -13.02
CA PHE A 66 -15.53 -3.15 -14.10
C PHE A 66 -16.64 -4.17 -14.38
N ILE A 67 -17.39 -4.61 -13.36
CA ILE A 67 -18.57 -5.48 -13.56
C ILE A 67 -19.78 -4.66 -14.06
N GLU A 68 -19.99 -3.44 -13.54
CA GLU A 68 -21.13 -2.59 -13.85
C GLU A 68 -21.14 -2.13 -15.32
N LYS A 69 -20.03 -1.55 -15.80
CA LYS A 69 -20.01 -0.82 -17.08
C LYS A 69 -19.96 -1.73 -18.32
N PRO A 70 -18.90 -2.54 -18.54
CA PRO A 70 -18.77 -3.35 -19.74
C PRO A 70 -19.67 -4.59 -19.73
N CYS A 71 -19.95 -5.20 -18.57
CA CYS A 71 -20.71 -6.46 -18.48
C CYS A 71 -22.22 -6.19 -18.29
N LEU A 72 -22.62 -5.71 -17.12
CA LEU A 72 -24.05 -5.64 -16.77
C LEU A 72 -24.81 -4.55 -17.52
N ARG A 73 -24.27 -3.33 -17.62
CA ARG A 73 -24.96 -2.23 -18.30
C ARG A 73 -25.13 -2.51 -19.79
N ARG A 74 -24.12 -3.11 -20.44
CA ARG A 74 -24.22 -3.54 -21.84
C ARG A 74 -25.30 -4.60 -22.01
N LEU A 75 -25.28 -5.64 -21.17
CA LEU A 75 -26.27 -6.72 -21.21
C LEU A 75 -27.70 -6.21 -21.01
N PHE A 76 -27.95 -5.38 -19.99
CA PHE A 76 -29.30 -4.88 -19.69
C PHE A 76 -29.81 -3.90 -20.76
N TYR A 77 -28.96 -3.07 -21.35
CA TYR A 77 -29.37 -2.27 -22.51
C TYR A 77 -29.73 -3.15 -23.70
N THR A 78 -28.91 -4.16 -24.04
CA THR A 78 -29.23 -5.07 -25.14
C THR A 78 -30.53 -5.84 -24.93
N ILE A 79 -30.84 -6.27 -23.70
CA ILE A 79 -32.11 -6.93 -23.38
C ILE A 79 -33.29 -5.95 -23.53
N GLN A 80 -33.13 -4.72 -23.05
CA GLN A 80 -34.16 -3.70 -23.14
C GLN A 80 -34.43 -3.29 -24.60
N ASP A 81 -33.38 -3.14 -25.39
CA ASP A 81 -33.46 -2.78 -26.81
C ASP A 81 -34.08 -3.94 -27.62
N LYS A 82 -33.69 -5.19 -27.37
CA LYS A 82 -34.33 -6.37 -28.00
C LYS A 82 -35.81 -6.51 -27.67
N LYS A 83 -36.23 -6.20 -26.44
CA LYS A 83 -37.66 -6.21 -26.06
C LYS A 83 -38.44 -5.13 -26.79
N ARG A 84 -37.85 -3.94 -26.97
CA ARG A 84 -38.46 -2.87 -27.76
C ARG A 84 -38.55 -3.22 -29.24
N GLU A 85 -37.47 -3.74 -29.83
CA GLU A 85 -37.44 -4.18 -31.22
C GLU A 85 -38.48 -5.28 -31.48
N LYS A 86 -38.63 -6.22 -30.53
CA LYS A 86 -39.68 -7.25 -30.59
C LYS A 86 -41.08 -6.64 -30.50
N PHE A 87 -41.30 -5.66 -29.62
CA PHE A 87 -42.59 -4.97 -29.50
C PHE A 87 -42.94 -4.17 -30.76
N GLU A 88 -41.98 -3.45 -31.33
CA GLU A 88 -42.14 -2.68 -32.58
C GLU A 88 -42.44 -3.60 -33.78
N ARG A 89 -41.92 -4.85 -33.78
CA ARG A 89 -42.27 -5.86 -34.78
C ARG A 89 -43.68 -6.44 -34.59
N GLU A 90 -44.11 -6.63 -33.35
CA GLU A 90 -45.42 -7.21 -33.04
C GLU A 90 -46.56 -6.17 -33.14
N HIS A 91 -46.29 -4.88 -32.91
CA HIS A 91 -47.27 -3.79 -32.91
C HIS A 91 -46.78 -2.58 -33.74
N PRO A 92 -46.86 -2.65 -35.08
CA PRO A 92 -46.41 -1.57 -35.96
C PRO A 92 -47.29 -0.32 -35.80
N GLY A 93 -46.67 0.82 -35.48
CA GLY A 93 -47.36 2.11 -35.35
C GLY A 93 -47.80 2.51 -33.94
N GLU A 94 -47.63 1.62 -32.95
CA GLU A 94 -47.80 1.95 -31.53
C GLU A 94 -46.49 2.48 -30.92
N GLU A 95 -46.59 3.46 -30.02
CA GLU A 95 -45.40 3.94 -29.29
C GLU A 95 -44.84 2.83 -28.38
N PRO A 96 -43.55 2.49 -28.50
CA PRO A 96 -42.96 1.43 -27.71
C PRO A 96 -42.98 1.78 -26.23
N PRO A 97 -43.24 0.80 -25.34
CA PRO A 97 -43.44 1.05 -23.92
C PRO A 97 -42.24 1.80 -23.31
N PRO A 98 -42.51 2.68 -22.32
CA PRO A 98 -41.46 3.42 -21.64
C PRO A 98 -40.46 2.46 -21.01
N LYS A 99 -39.20 2.90 -20.88
CA LYS A 99 -38.13 2.08 -20.30
C LYS A 99 -38.55 1.57 -18.92
N THR A 100 -38.79 0.25 -18.85
CA THR A 100 -39.50 -0.43 -17.75
C THR A 100 -38.82 -0.37 -16.39
N PHE A 101 -37.49 -0.33 -16.33
CA PHE A 101 -36.75 -0.23 -15.08
C PHE A 101 -35.50 0.65 -15.21
N PRO A 102 -35.05 1.30 -14.12
CA PRO A 102 -33.84 2.10 -14.12
C PRO A 102 -32.62 1.18 -14.24
N VAL A 103 -32.24 0.82 -15.48
CA VAL A 103 -31.12 -0.06 -15.82
C VAL A 103 -29.86 0.27 -15.04
N ARG A 104 -29.57 1.57 -14.86
CA ARG A 104 -28.40 2.03 -14.09
C ARG A 104 -28.46 1.63 -12.60
N LYS A 105 -29.62 1.73 -11.94
CA LYS A 105 -29.76 1.33 -10.53
C LYS A 105 -29.67 -0.19 -10.38
N VAL A 106 -30.33 -0.94 -11.25
CA VAL A 106 -30.33 -2.42 -11.21
C VAL A 106 -28.93 -2.97 -11.48
N ALA A 107 -28.27 -2.52 -12.56
CA ALA A 107 -26.92 -2.95 -12.91
C ALA A 107 -25.92 -2.63 -11.78
N ARG A 108 -26.12 -1.52 -11.06
CA ARG A 108 -25.30 -1.17 -9.90
C ARG A 108 -25.50 -2.10 -8.73
N VAL A 109 -26.75 -2.31 -8.30
CA VAL A 109 -27.04 -3.20 -7.16
C VAL A 109 -26.49 -4.60 -7.44
N MET A 110 -26.69 -5.10 -8.66
CA MET A 110 -26.14 -6.39 -9.09
C MET A 110 -24.60 -6.40 -9.11
N SER A 111 -23.97 -5.37 -9.65
CA SER A 111 -22.50 -5.26 -9.66
C SER A 111 -21.93 -5.26 -8.24
N VAL A 112 -22.51 -4.46 -7.34
CA VAL A 112 -22.08 -4.40 -5.93
C VAL A 112 -22.30 -5.76 -5.26
N ALA A 113 -23.46 -6.39 -5.44
CA ALA A 113 -23.74 -7.70 -4.87
C ALA A 113 -22.74 -8.76 -5.36
N ILE A 114 -22.49 -8.85 -6.67
CA ILE A 114 -21.53 -9.80 -7.25
C ILE A 114 -20.12 -9.55 -6.71
N THR A 115 -19.69 -8.29 -6.66
CA THR A 115 -18.35 -7.93 -6.15
C THR A 115 -18.18 -8.31 -4.68
N MET A 116 -19.21 -8.08 -3.87
CA MET A 116 -19.18 -8.38 -2.43
C MET A 116 -19.22 -9.88 -2.16
N ILE A 117 -20.05 -10.63 -2.90
CA ILE A 117 -20.07 -12.09 -2.83
C ILE A 117 -18.72 -12.66 -3.24
N LEU A 118 -18.12 -12.18 -4.33
CA LEU A 118 -16.81 -12.62 -4.78
C LEU A 118 -15.72 -12.34 -3.73
N ALA A 119 -15.70 -11.12 -3.17
CA ALA A 119 -14.74 -10.73 -2.15
C ALA A 119 -14.90 -11.56 -0.86
N LEU A 120 -16.14 -11.80 -0.42
CA LEU A 120 -16.43 -12.65 0.73
C LEU A 120 -16.03 -14.11 0.47
N LEU A 121 -16.33 -14.67 -0.69
CA LEU A 121 -15.96 -16.04 -1.05
C LEU A 121 -14.44 -16.24 -1.07
N ILE A 122 -13.70 -15.29 -1.63
CA ILE A 122 -12.23 -15.32 -1.62
C ILE A 122 -11.73 -15.28 -0.19
N LEU A 123 -12.22 -14.33 0.62
CA LEU A 123 -11.79 -14.17 2.00
C LEU A 123 -12.11 -15.40 2.86
N THR A 124 -13.36 -15.88 2.83
CA THR A 124 -13.78 -17.05 3.61
C THR A 124 -13.12 -18.32 3.12
N GLY A 125 -12.93 -18.50 1.81
CA GLY A 125 -12.22 -19.64 1.24
C GLY A 125 -10.77 -19.71 1.71
N ILE A 126 -10.07 -18.58 1.78
CA ILE A 126 -8.70 -18.52 2.32
C ILE A 126 -8.70 -18.85 3.79
N ILE A 127 -9.54 -18.19 4.59
CA ILE A 127 -9.61 -18.45 6.04
C ILE A 127 -9.92 -19.93 6.30
N TRP A 128 -10.86 -20.51 5.56
CA TRP A 128 -11.30 -21.89 5.73
C TRP A 128 -10.24 -22.91 5.33
N VAL A 129 -9.43 -22.66 4.30
CA VAL A 129 -8.34 -23.58 3.90
C VAL A 129 -7.08 -23.32 4.72
N LEU A 130 -6.71 -22.06 4.91
CA LEU A 130 -5.44 -21.66 5.52
C LEU A 130 -5.40 -21.90 7.03
N LEU A 131 -6.44 -21.49 7.79
CA LEU A 131 -6.41 -21.63 9.26
C LEU A 131 -6.27 -23.06 9.74
N PRO A 132 -7.12 -24.04 9.34
CA PRO A 132 -6.98 -25.40 9.83
C PRO A 132 -5.62 -25.96 9.43
N GLN A 133 -5.16 -25.67 8.21
CA GLN A 133 -3.88 -26.17 7.74
C GLN A 133 -2.71 -25.59 8.53
N LEU A 134 -2.77 -24.31 8.93
CA LEU A 134 -1.78 -23.70 9.83
C LEU A 134 -1.85 -24.30 11.24
N ILE A 135 -3.05 -24.55 11.78
CA ILE A 135 -3.21 -25.18 13.10
C ILE A 135 -2.60 -26.58 13.08
N ASP A 136 -2.96 -27.40 12.09
CA ASP A 136 -2.45 -28.76 11.91
C ASP A 136 -0.92 -28.73 11.76
N THR A 137 -0.40 -27.82 10.94
CA THR A 137 1.03 -27.58 10.72
C THR A 137 1.74 -27.23 12.04
N ILE A 138 1.21 -26.27 12.82
CA ILE A 138 1.81 -25.88 14.09
C ILE A 138 1.78 -27.06 15.09
N THR A 139 0.66 -27.76 15.20
CA THR A 139 0.57 -28.93 16.10
C THR A 139 1.51 -30.05 15.69
N MET A 140 1.65 -30.31 14.39
CA MET A 140 2.57 -31.31 13.85
C MET A 140 4.03 -30.91 14.09
N LEU A 141 4.38 -29.64 13.86
CA LEU A 141 5.72 -29.12 14.12
C LEU A 141 6.11 -29.33 15.58
N VAL A 142 5.24 -28.94 16.51
CA VAL A 142 5.47 -29.09 17.95
C VAL A 142 5.63 -30.56 18.32
N ASN A 143 4.69 -31.41 17.89
CA ASN A 143 4.64 -32.81 18.31
C ASN A 143 5.80 -33.64 17.72
N ASN A 144 6.26 -33.29 16.51
CA ASN A 144 7.31 -34.03 15.80
C ASN A 144 8.69 -33.38 15.91
N MET A 145 8.82 -32.25 16.61
CA MET A 145 10.09 -31.52 16.75
C MET A 145 11.24 -32.41 17.25
N PRO A 146 11.04 -33.26 18.29
CA PRO A 146 12.11 -34.18 18.73
C PRO A 146 12.58 -35.10 17.59
N THR A 147 11.65 -35.61 16.79
CA THR A 147 11.95 -36.48 15.63
C THR A 147 12.69 -35.73 14.53
N TYR A 148 12.36 -34.46 14.27
CA TYR A 148 13.08 -33.64 13.29
C TYR A 148 14.52 -33.35 13.71
N VAL A 149 14.77 -33.09 15.00
CA VAL A 149 16.14 -32.95 15.52
C VAL A 149 16.96 -34.22 15.30
N THR A 150 16.39 -35.39 15.64
CA THR A 150 17.09 -36.66 15.46
C THR A 150 17.35 -36.95 13.97
N GLN A 151 16.38 -36.67 13.08
CA GLN A 151 16.55 -36.85 11.64
C GLN A 151 17.62 -35.93 11.05
N ILE A 152 17.74 -34.69 11.53
CA ILE A 152 18.82 -33.78 11.11
C ILE A 152 20.17 -34.33 11.58
N SER A 153 20.27 -34.79 12.82
CA SER A 153 21.50 -35.41 13.34
C SER A 153 21.90 -36.66 12.53
N ASP A 154 20.93 -37.49 12.17
CA ASP A 154 21.13 -38.69 11.35
C ASP A 154 21.51 -38.35 9.90
N TRP A 155 20.91 -37.32 9.31
CA TRP A 155 21.28 -36.84 7.97
C TRP A 155 22.70 -36.26 7.95
N VAL A 156 23.06 -35.48 8.97
CA VAL A 156 24.40 -34.91 9.13
C VAL A 156 25.45 -36.03 9.25
N SER A 157 25.24 -37.02 10.12
CA SER A 157 26.15 -38.16 10.26
C SER A 157 26.26 -38.99 8.98
N GLN A 158 25.16 -39.21 8.26
CA GLN A 158 25.19 -39.94 6.99
C GLN A 158 25.91 -39.18 5.87
N THR A 159 25.74 -37.86 5.81
CA THR A 159 26.36 -37.00 4.79
C THR A 159 27.86 -36.81 5.04
N LEU A 160 28.26 -36.73 6.32
CA LEU A 160 29.64 -36.51 6.75
C LEU A 160 30.43 -37.80 7.01
N ARG A 161 29.82 -38.97 6.84
CA ARG A 161 30.44 -40.30 7.07
C ARG A 161 31.78 -40.51 6.34
N ASN A 162 31.99 -39.79 5.23
CA ASN A 162 33.23 -39.86 4.44
C ASN A 162 34.35 -38.91 4.97
N TYR A 163 34.07 -38.10 5.99
CA TYR A 163 34.99 -37.11 6.58
C TYR A 163 34.95 -37.19 8.13
N PRO A 164 35.61 -38.20 8.75
CA PRO A 164 35.46 -38.52 10.17
C PRO A 164 35.88 -37.39 11.13
N GLU A 165 36.87 -36.59 10.76
CA GLU A 165 37.34 -35.44 11.55
C GLU A 165 36.32 -34.29 11.55
N VAL A 166 35.64 -34.07 10.43
CA VAL A 166 34.58 -33.05 10.30
C VAL A 166 33.31 -33.54 10.97
N GLU A 167 32.99 -34.83 10.82
CA GLU A 167 31.85 -35.48 11.49
C GLU A 167 31.94 -35.34 13.01
N ALA A 168 33.09 -35.62 13.63
CA ALA A 168 33.24 -35.51 15.09
C ALA A 168 33.05 -34.07 15.60
N TYR A 169 33.59 -33.07 14.87
CA TYR A 169 33.46 -31.66 15.23
C TYR A 169 32.03 -31.15 15.03
N VAL A 170 31.37 -31.57 13.95
CA VAL A 170 29.98 -31.21 13.65
C VAL A 170 29.02 -31.94 14.60
N LEU A 171 29.24 -33.22 14.93
CA LEU A 171 28.42 -33.98 15.87
C LEU A 171 28.50 -33.47 17.31
N GLN A 172 29.66 -32.97 17.73
CA GLN A 172 29.79 -32.28 19.02
C GLN A 172 28.96 -30.99 19.04
N PHE A 173 28.89 -30.27 17.91
CA PHE A 173 28.09 -29.06 17.74
C PHE A 173 26.59 -29.37 17.61
N THR A 174 26.20 -30.40 16.85
CA THR A 174 24.80 -30.81 16.66
C THR A 174 24.23 -31.53 17.86
N GLY A 175 25.02 -32.30 18.61
CA GLY A 175 24.61 -32.89 19.88
C GLY A 175 24.31 -31.81 20.92
N GLY A 176 25.20 -30.80 21.04
CA GLY A 176 24.96 -29.62 21.88
C GLY A 176 23.73 -28.82 21.44
N ILE A 177 23.50 -28.66 20.13
CA ILE A 177 22.28 -28.04 19.60
C ILE A 177 21.05 -28.91 19.89
N SER A 178 21.13 -30.23 19.72
CA SER A 178 20.02 -31.16 19.99
C SER A 178 19.59 -31.10 21.44
N ASP A 179 20.53 -31.14 22.38
CA ASP A 179 20.23 -31.04 23.81
C ASP A 179 19.74 -29.63 24.18
N MET A 180 20.31 -28.58 23.58
CA MET A 180 19.85 -27.20 23.79
C MET A 180 18.44 -26.98 23.22
N LEU A 181 18.12 -27.57 22.08
CA LEU A 181 16.84 -27.45 21.39
C LEU A 181 15.78 -28.32 22.07
N ASN A 182 16.13 -29.53 22.52
CA ASN A 182 15.25 -30.37 23.34
C ASN A 182 14.97 -29.73 24.71
N ASN A 183 15.99 -29.17 25.37
CA ASN A 183 15.79 -28.42 26.61
C ASN A 183 14.94 -27.17 26.37
N TRP A 184 15.27 -26.33 25.39
CA TRP A 184 14.44 -25.18 25.02
C TRP A 184 13.00 -25.57 24.69
N LEU A 185 12.81 -26.66 23.93
CA LEU A 185 11.47 -27.16 23.60
C LEU A 185 10.71 -27.57 24.87
N SER A 186 11.34 -28.33 25.77
CA SER A 186 10.65 -28.91 26.93
C SER A 186 10.53 -27.98 28.14
N THR A 187 11.46 -27.03 28.32
CA THR A 187 11.45 -26.08 29.45
C THR A 187 10.95 -24.70 29.08
N GLU A 188 11.11 -24.26 27.83
CA GLU A 188 10.66 -22.94 27.37
C GLU A 188 9.41 -23.06 26.50
N LEU A 189 9.44 -23.81 25.40
CA LEU A 189 8.36 -23.78 24.39
C LEU A 189 7.08 -24.51 24.83
N LEU A 190 7.17 -25.75 25.34
CA LEU A 190 6.00 -26.56 25.76
C LEU A 190 5.27 -25.98 26.99
N PRO A 191 5.95 -25.46 28.03
CA PRO A 191 5.29 -24.77 29.12
C PRO A 191 4.73 -23.42 28.67
N GLN A 192 5.46 -22.70 27.81
CA GLN A 192 4.92 -21.50 27.17
C GLN A 192 3.83 -21.83 26.16
N MET A 193 3.61 -23.07 25.71
CA MET A 193 2.50 -23.40 24.82
C MET A 193 1.15 -23.16 25.48
N ASN A 194 1.03 -23.41 26.79
CA ASN A 194 -0.16 -22.98 27.54
C ASN A 194 -0.26 -21.45 27.59
N ASN A 195 0.87 -20.73 27.64
CA ASN A 195 0.89 -19.27 27.51
C ASN A 195 0.66 -18.78 26.09
N ILE A 196 1.04 -19.52 25.04
CA ILE A 196 0.76 -19.27 23.64
C ILE A 196 -0.72 -19.53 23.40
N TRP A 197 -1.32 -20.55 24.00
CA TRP A 197 -2.76 -20.75 24.02
C TRP A 197 -3.49 -19.64 24.76
N ASN A 198 -2.94 -19.12 25.87
CA ASN A 198 -3.50 -17.97 26.58
C ASN A 198 -3.27 -16.65 25.81
N LEU A 199 -2.15 -16.49 25.11
CA LEU A 199 -1.87 -15.36 24.23
C LEU A 199 -2.75 -15.42 22.99
N ILE A 200 -2.96 -16.61 22.41
CA ILE A 200 -3.91 -16.84 21.33
C ILE A 200 -5.30 -16.54 21.86
N SER A 201 -5.73 -17.00 23.04
CA SER A 201 -7.06 -16.72 23.58
C SER A 201 -7.28 -15.23 23.88
N SER A 202 -6.27 -14.52 24.41
CA SER A 202 -6.34 -13.07 24.63
C SER A 202 -6.30 -12.28 23.32
N ASN A 203 -5.51 -12.72 22.33
CA ASN A 203 -5.47 -12.11 21.00
C ASN A 203 -6.61 -12.56 20.09
N VAL A 204 -7.30 -13.66 20.41
CA VAL A 204 -8.51 -14.13 19.71
C VAL A 204 -9.60 -13.09 19.88
N MET A 205 -9.71 -12.43 21.04
CA MET A 205 -10.64 -11.30 21.19
C MET A 205 -10.28 -10.13 20.24
N ASN A 206 -8.99 -9.87 20.01
CA ASN A 206 -8.56 -8.87 19.03
C ASN A 206 -8.84 -9.32 17.59
N ILE A 207 -8.59 -10.57 17.25
CA ILE A 207 -8.86 -11.16 15.93
C ILE A 207 -10.38 -11.15 15.67
N ILE A 208 -11.19 -11.55 16.65
CA ILE A 208 -12.65 -11.49 16.58
C ILE A 208 -13.10 -10.04 16.40
N SER A 209 -12.52 -9.09 17.12
CA SER A 209 -12.85 -7.67 16.95
C SER A 209 -12.52 -7.18 15.54
N VAL A 210 -11.33 -7.48 15.01
CA VAL A 210 -10.94 -7.17 13.62
C VAL A 210 -11.89 -7.82 12.63
N PHE A 211 -12.26 -9.08 12.84
CA PHE A 211 -13.19 -9.81 11.99
C PHE A 211 -14.61 -9.21 12.03
N MET A 212 -15.11 -8.83 13.21
CA MET A 212 -16.41 -8.16 13.36
C MET A 212 -16.40 -6.77 12.72
N ASN A 213 -15.34 -6.00 12.92
CA ASN A 213 -15.13 -4.70 12.26
C ASN A 213 -15.07 -4.85 10.74
N LEU A 214 -14.44 -5.92 10.26
CA LEU A 214 -14.37 -6.24 8.84
C LEU A 214 -15.76 -6.63 8.31
N LEU A 215 -16.52 -7.51 8.98
CA LEU A 215 -17.89 -7.86 8.59
C LEU A 215 -18.83 -6.66 8.55
N LEU A 216 -18.84 -5.84 9.62
CA LEU A 216 -19.58 -4.59 9.65
C LEU A 216 -19.11 -3.62 8.56
N GLY A 217 -17.79 -3.57 8.33
CA GLY A 217 -17.18 -2.85 7.22
C GLY A 217 -17.72 -3.29 5.87
N PHE A 218 -17.86 -4.61 5.62
CA PHE A 218 -18.49 -5.14 4.42
C PHE A 218 -19.93 -4.61 4.28
N VAL A 219 -20.74 -4.67 5.34
CA VAL A 219 -22.12 -4.12 5.30
C VAL A 219 -22.11 -2.64 4.94
N ILE A 220 -21.25 -1.84 5.57
CA ILE A 220 -21.13 -0.40 5.32
C ILE A 220 -20.62 -0.12 3.90
N ALA A 221 -19.71 -0.95 3.40
CA ALA A 221 -19.15 -0.83 2.05
C ALA A 221 -20.23 -0.99 0.97
N ILE A 222 -21.24 -1.85 1.19
CA ILE A 222 -22.40 -1.98 0.28
C ILE A 222 -23.11 -0.62 0.13
N TYR A 223 -23.39 0.05 1.25
CA TYR A 223 -24.05 1.36 1.23
C TYR A 223 -23.19 2.42 0.54
N PHE A 224 -21.88 2.46 0.82
CA PHE A 224 -20.96 3.39 0.17
C PHE A 224 -20.85 3.17 -1.34
N LEU A 225 -20.69 1.93 -1.78
CA LEU A 225 -20.59 1.59 -3.20
C LEU A 225 -21.86 1.91 -3.96
N ASN A 226 -23.02 1.60 -3.39
CA ASN A 226 -24.32 1.83 -4.05
C ASN A 226 -24.66 3.33 -4.13
N SER A 227 -24.26 4.10 -3.11
CA SER A 227 -24.65 5.52 -2.94
C SER A 227 -23.50 6.51 -3.21
N LYS A 228 -22.40 6.09 -3.83
CA LYS A 228 -21.21 6.92 -4.08
C LYS A 228 -21.50 8.24 -4.81
N GLU A 229 -22.41 8.26 -5.78
CA GLU A 229 -22.78 9.50 -6.48
C GLU A 229 -23.64 10.42 -5.64
N LEU A 230 -24.51 9.87 -4.79
CA LEU A 230 -25.32 10.66 -3.87
C LEU A 230 -24.42 11.34 -2.84
N PHE A 231 -23.49 10.60 -2.23
CA PHE A 231 -22.51 11.16 -1.30
C PHE A 231 -21.63 12.22 -1.97
N ALA A 232 -21.17 11.98 -3.20
CA ALA A 232 -20.42 12.99 -3.96
C ALA A 232 -21.25 14.26 -4.25
N ALA A 233 -22.55 14.13 -4.50
CA ALA A 233 -23.44 15.28 -4.70
C ALA A 233 -23.68 16.06 -3.40
N GLN A 234 -23.94 15.35 -2.30
CA GLN A 234 -24.10 15.94 -0.96
C GLN A 234 -22.84 16.67 -0.52
N PHE A 235 -21.66 16.08 -0.73
CA PHE A 235 -20.38 16.72 -0.41
C PHE A 235 -20.17 18.02 -1.19
N LYS A 236 -20.49 18.05 -2.49
CA LYS A 236 -20.45 19.28 -3.29
C LYS A 236 -21.43 20.33 -2.76
N LYS A 237 -22.66 19.93 -2.41
CA LYS A 237 -23.68 20.82 -1.84
C LYS A 237 -23.19 21.47 -0.54
N ILE A 238 -22.59 20.68 0.36
CA ILE A 238 -22.01 21.15 1.62
C ILE A 238 -20.87 22.14 1.34
N LEU A 239 -19.97 21.85 0.41
CA LEU A 239 -18.86 22.75 0.07
C LEU A 239 -19.33 24.11 -0.47
N TYR A 240 -20.34 24.13 -1.35
CA TYR A 240 -20.91 25.37 -1.84
C TYR A 240 -21.72 26.15 -0.79
N CYS A 241 -22.16 25.48 0.28
CA CYS A 241 -22.81 26.11 1.42
C CYS A 241 -21.79 26.76 2.38
N LEU A 242 -20.69 26.05 2.68
CA LEU A 242 -19.67 26.51 3.64
C LEU A 242 -18.68 27.52 3.04
N PHE A 243 -18.41 27.45 1.73
CA PHE A 243 -17.37 28.24 1.09
C PHE A 243 -17.87 29.02 -0.12
N LYS A 244 -17.18 30.14 -0.42
CA LYS A 244 -17.40 30.89 -1.68
C LYS A 244 -17.22 29.97 -2.89
N PRO A 245 -17.97 30.16 -3.99
CA PRO A 245 -17.92 29.28 -5.16
C PRO A 245 -16.51 29.03 -5.70
N LYS A 246 -15.64 30.06 -5.74
CA LYS A 246 -14.24 29.91 -6.18
C LYS A 246 -13.43 28.94 -5.31
N VAL A 247 -13.62 28.97 -3.98
CA VAL A 247 -12.93 28.09 -3.03
C VAL A 247 -13.52 26.68 -3.08
N ALA A 248 -14.84 26.57 -3.08
CA ALA A 248 -15.54 25.28 -3.20
C ALA A 248 -15.12 24.51 -4.46
N THR A 249 -15.13 25.17 -5.63
CA THR A 249 -14.68 24.56 -6.90
C THR A 249 -13.22 24.13 -6.84
N LYS A 250 -12.35 24.91 -6.17
CA LYS A 250 -10.94 24.55 -6.00
C LYS A 250 -10.77 23.28 -5.17
N ILE A 251 -11.51 23.16 -4.06
CA ILE A 251 -11.52 21.95 -3.22
C ILE A 251 -12.01 20.76 -4.05
N ILE A 252 -13.14 20.90 -4.76
CA ILE A 252 -13.71 19.84 -5.60
C ILE A 252 -12.72 19.36 -6.66
N ASN A 253 -12.01 20.28 -7.33
CA ASN A 253 -11.02 19.92 -8.34
C ASN A 253 -9.82 19.20 -7.71
N SER A 254 -9.33 19.66 -6.56
CA SER A 254 -8.24 19.00 -5.83
C SER A 254 -8.65 17.58 -5.39
N THR A 255 -9.87 17.41 -4.88
CA THR A 255 -10.42 16.09 -4.52
C THR A 255 -10.55 15.17 -5.73
N ARG A 256 -10.92 15.70 -6.90
CA ARG A 256 -10.98 14.92 -8.16
C ARG A 256 -9.60 14.45 -8.61
N GLU A 257 -8.58 15.31 -8.51
CA GLU A 257 -7.19 14.95 -8.80
C GLU A 257 -6.71 13.83 -7.88
N VAL A 258 -6.89 14.00 -6.56
CA VAL A 258 -6.57 12.97 -5.56
C VAL A 258 -7.30 11.66 -5.87
N ASN A 259 -8.61 11.71 -6.12
CA ASN A 259 -9.39 10.51 -6.42
C ASN A 259 -8.96 9.83 -7.73
N LYS A 260 -8.51 10.60 -8.73
CA LYS A 260 -7.99 10.05 -9.98
C LYS A 260 -6.66 9.33 -9.74
N SER A 261 -5.70 10.01 -9.10
CA SER A 261 -4.38 9.45 -8.78
C SER A 261 -4.48 8.21 -7.90
N PHE A 262 -5.29 8.28 -6.84
CA PHE A 262 -5.47 7.15 -5.93
C PHE A 262 -6.29 6.02 -6.56
N GLY A 263 -7.30 6.36 -7.37
CA GLY A 263 -8.06 5.37 -8.13
C GLY A 263 -7.19 4.60 -9.13
N GLN A 264 -6.27 5.28 -9.81
CA GLN A 264 -5.27 4.66 -10.69
C GLN A 264 -4.30 3.79 -9.90
N PHE A 265 -3.82 4.26 -8.75
CA PHE A 265 -2.93 3.49 -7.87
C PHE A 265 -3.58 2.19 -7.37
N ILE A 266 -4.80 2.26 -6.82
CA ILE A 266 -5.51 1.09 -6.30
C ILE A 266 -5.87 0.12 -7.44
N THR A 267 -6.34 0.62 -8.57
CA THR A 267 -6.63 -0.24 -9.74
C THR A 267 -5.35 -0.92 -10.24
N GLY A 268 -4.24 -0.18 -10.29
CA GLY A 268 -2.92 -0.71 -10.62
C GLY A 268 -2.51 -1.80 -9.63
N LYS A 269 -2.63 -1.55 -8.32
CA LYS A 269 -2.27 -2.53 -7.29
C LYS A 269 -3.14 -3.79 -7.30
N ILE A 270 -4.42 -3.69 -7.61
CA ILE A 270 -5.29 -4.85 -7.77
C ILE A 270 -4.87 -5.69 -8.99
N LEU A 271 -4.55 -5.05 -10.11
CA LEU A 271 -4.07 -5.74 -11.31
C LEU A 271 -2.71 -6.40 -11.07
N ASP A 272 -1.79 -5.67 -10.44
CA ASP A 272 -0.47 -6.11 -10.02
C ASP A 272 -0.55 -7.36 -9.14
N SER A 273 -1.37 -7.28 -8.09
CA SER A 273 -1.65 -8.38 -7.16
C SER A 273 -2.23 -9.62 -7.84
N PHE A 274 -3.11 -9.44 -8.82
CA PHE A 274 -3.65 -10.53 -9.62
C PHE A 274 -2.58 -11.20 -10.49
N ILE A 275 -1.73 -10.40 -11.16
CA ILE A 275 -0.63 -10.92 -11.98
C ILE A 275 0.37 -11.68 -11.11
N ILE A 276 0.80 -11.10 -9.98
CA ILE A 276 1.73 -11.73 -9.05
C ILE A 276 1.17 -13.04 -8.50
N GLY A 277 -0.11 -13.05 -8.08
CA GLY A 277 -0.75 -14.28 -7.62
C GLY A 277 -0.74 -15.38 -8.69
N MET A 278 -1.09 -15.04 -9.94
CA MET A 278 -1.03 -15.99 -11.07
C MET A 278 0.38 -16.47 -11.37
N VAL A 279 1.38 -15.60 -11.27
CA VAL A 279 2.80 -15.97 -11.46
C VAL A 279 3.24 -16.97 -10.39
N TYR A 280 2.87 -16.77 -9.13
CA TYR A 280 3.13 -17.76 -8.07
C TYR A 280 2.46 -19.09 -8.35
N VAL A 281 1.15 -19.11 -8.69
CA VAL A 281 0.45 -20.36 -9.02
C VAL A 281 1.14 -21.09 -10.17
N LEU A 282 1.48 -20.37 -11.25
CA LEU A 282 2.08 -20.94 -12.44
C LEU A 282 3.46 -21.51 -12.15
N LEU A 283 4.34 -20.75 -11.49
CA LEU A 283 5.70 -21.19 -11.21
C LEU A 283 5.70 -22.36 -10.21
N MET A 284 4.94 -22.27 -9.11
CA MET A 284 4.82 -23.37 -8.16
C MET A 284 4.26 -24.63 -8.82
N SER A 285 3.31 -24.51 -9.75
CA SER A 285 2.79 -25.66 -10.49
C SER A 285 3.83 -26.27 -11.43
N ILE A 286 4.66 -25.45 -12.10
CA ILE A 286 5.75 -25.94 -12.96
C ILE A 286 6.79 -26.72 -12.14
N PHE A 287 7.10 -26.25 -10.94
CA PHE A 287 8.03 -26.92 -10.02
C PHE A 287 7.37 -28.05 -9.21
N ASN A 288 6.11 -28.40 -9.47
CA ASN A 288 5.33 -29.41 -8.75
C ASN A 288 5.35 -29.20 -7.21
N MET A 289 5.31 -27.95 -6.77
CA MET A 289 5.24 -27.60 -5.35
C MET A 289 3.82 -27.78 -4.81
N PRO A 290 3.65 -28.28 -3.57
CA PRO A 290 2.36 -28.39 -2.92
C PRO A 290 1.79 -27.00 -2.65
N TYR A 291 0.46 -26.94 -2.51
CA TYR A 291 -0.27 -25.71 -2.17
C TYR A 291 -0.07 -24.54 -3.15
N ALA A 292 0.29 -24.79 -4.42
CA ALA A 292 0.52 -23.76 -5.44
C ALA A 292 -0.63 -22.73 -5.53
N VAL A 293 -1.88 -23.19 -5.62
CA VAL A 293 -3.07 -22.31 -5.70
C VAL A 293 -3.25 -21.51 -4.42
N LEU A 294 -3.18 -22.17 -3.25
CA LEU A 294 -3.35 -21.52 -1.95
C LEU A 294 -2.28 -20.42 -1.76
N CYS A 295 -1.02 -20.76 -1.98
CA CYS A 295 0.09 -19.83 -1.82
C CYS A 295 0.02 -18.69 -2.82
N GLY A 296 -0.32 -18.95 -4.09
CA GLY A 296 -0.48 -17.89 -5.08
C GLY A 296 -1.62 -16.93 -4.75
N VAL A 297 -2.75 -17.43 -4.24
CA VAL A 297 -3.88 -16.57 -3.79
C VAL A 297 -3.49 -15.75 -2.56
N VAL A 298 -2.85 -16.38 -1.56
CA VAL A 298 -2.38 -15.70 -0.35
C VAL A 298 -1.37 -14.60 -0.69
N MET A 299 -0.33 -14.92 -1.46
CA MET A 299 0.67 -13.96 -1.91
C MET A 299 0.02 -12.84 -2.72
N GLY A 300 -0.85 -13.16 -3.68
CA GLY A 300 -1.55 -12.18 -4.50
C GLY A 300 -2.35 -11.18 -3.66
N ILE A 301 -3.16 -11.65 -2.71
CA ILE A 301 -4.00 -10.77 -1.89
C ILE A 301 -3.17 -9.87 -0.98
N PHE A 302 -2.15 -10.41 -0.31
CA PHE A 302 -1.33 -9.59 0.56
C PHE A 302 -0.51 -8.57 -0.22
N CYS A 303 -0.10 -8.86 -1.47
CA CYS A 303 0.62 -7.90 -2.34
C CYS A 303 -0.15 -6.59 -2.64
N ILE A 304 -1.47 -6.53 -2.34
CA ILE A 304 -2.23 -5.27 -2.37
C ILE A 304 -1.63 -4.25 -1.39
N ILE A 305 -1.10 -4.71 -0.26
CA ILE A 305 -0.44 -3.89 0.76
C ILE A 305 1.03 -3.68 0.35
N PRO A 306 1.45 -2.46 0.00
CA PRO A 306 2.83 -2.21 -0.44
C PRO A 306 3.85 -2.56 0.65
N TYR A 307 5.00 -3.10 0.23
CA TYR A 307 6.14 -3.47 1.07
C TYR A 307 5.90 -4.58 2.10
N PHE A 308 4.87 -4.48 2.95
CA PHE A 308 4.58 -5.48 3.99
C PHE A 308 3.81 -6.69 3.47
N GLY A 309 2.98 -6.51 2.44
CA GLY A 309 2.15 -7.55 1.85
C GLY A 309 2.91 -8.85 1.57
N PRO A 310 3.98 -8.81 0.75
CA PRO A 310 4.77 -10.00 0.45
C PRO A 310 5.29 -10.73 1.69
N PHE A 311 5.73 -10.02 2.72
CA PHE A 311 6.21 -10.64 3.96
C PHE A 311 5.07 -11.31 4.73
N ILE A 312 3.91 -10.65 4.84
CA ILE A 312 2.74 -11.20 5.53
C ILE A 312 2.23 -12.45 4.81
N GLY A 313 2.21 -12.44 3.48
CA GLY A 313 1.82 -13.60 2.67
C GLY A 313 2.85 -14.73 2.69
N TYR A 314 4.14 -14.40 2.75
CA TYR A 314 5.22 -15.39 2.74
C TYR A 314 5.22 -16.28 3.98
N ILE A 315 5.00 -15.71 5.17
CA ILE A 315 5.05 -16.43 6.45
C ILE A 315 4.16 -17.69 6.46
N PRO A 316 2.84 -17.62 6.19
CA PRO A 316 2.00 -18.80 6.22
C PRO A 316 2.36 -19.80 5.10
N CYS A 317 2.72 -19.33 3.90
CA CYS A 317 3.14 -20.21 2.81
C CYS A 317 4.44 -20.96 3.13
N MET A 318 5.41 -20.27 3.70
CA MET A 318 6.69 -20.82 4.16
C MET A 318 6.45 -21.89 5.24
N LEU A 319 5.60 -21.60 6.22
CA LEU A 319 5.29 -22.53 7.31
C LEU A 319 4.62 -23.81 6.79
N LEU A 320 3.72 -23.70 5.80
CA LEU A 320 3.11 -24.85 5.16
C LEU A 320 4.13 -25.69 4.37
N LEU A 321 5.01 -25.04 3.63
CA LEU A 321 5.98 -25.72 2.76
C LEU A 321 7.11 -26.38 3.53
N VAL A 322 7.63 -25.73 4.59
CA VAL A 322 8.77 -26.24 5.35
C VAL A 322 8.47 -27.59 6.01
N LEU A 323 7.21 -27.84 6.36
CA LEU A 323 6.80 -29.11 6.97
C LEU A 323 6.55 -30.23 5.96
N VAL A 324 6.15 -29.89 4.73
CA VAL A 324 5.92 -30.89 3.69
C VAL A 324 7.23 -31.26 2.99
N ASP A 325 7.99 -30.26 2.57
CA ASP A 325 9.28 -30.45 1.90
C ASP A 325 10.17 -29.21 2.16
N PRO A 326 11.15 -29.31 3.08
CA PRO A 326 12.08 -28.23 3.40
C PRO A 326 12.87 -27.72 2.18
N ILE A 327 13.17 -28.59 1.21
CA ILE A 327 13.93 -28.20 0.01
C ILE A 327 13.04 -27.34 -0.90
N GLN A 328 11.78 -27.73 -1.08
CA GLN A 328 10.82 -26.90 -1.82
C GLN A 328 10.53 -25.57 -1.12
N CYS A 329 10.56 -25.52 0.21
CA CYS A 329 10.49 -24.27 0.96
C CYS A 329 11.66 -23.31 0.64
N ILE A 330 12.88 -23.84 0.48
CA ILE A 330 14.04 -23.04 0.05
C ILE A 330 13.82 -22.52 -1.37
N TYR A 331 13.39 -23.37 -2.30
CA TYR A 331 13.08 -22.95 -3.67
C TYR A 331 11.96 -21.90 -3.72
N PHE A 332 10.91 -22.06 -2.92
CA PHE A 332 9.85 -21.08 -2.78
C PHE A 332 10.37 -19.74 -2.23
N THR A 333 11.27 -19.77 -1.24
CA THR A 333 11.89 -18.56 -0.70
C THR A 333 12.72 -17.83 -1.74
N ILE A 334 13.55 -18.55 -2.51
CA ILE A 334 14.31 -17.98 -3.62
C ILE A 334 13.36 -17.39 -4.67
N MET A 335 12.30 -18.12 -5.02
CA MET A 335 11.27 -17.66 -5.95
C MET A 335 10.61 -16.38 -5.45
N VAL A 336 10.26 -16.29 -4.16
CA VAL A 336 9.69 -15.07 -3.56
C VAL A 336 10.66 -13.91 -3.69
N VAL A 337 11.93 -14.08 -3.33
CA VAL A 337 12.92 -13.01 -3.48
C VAL A 337 13.03 -12.53 -4.92
N ILE A 338 13.09 -13.45 -5.89
CA ILE A 338 13.19 -13.09 -7.32
C ILE A 338 11.92 -12.36 -7.79
N ILE A 339 10.74 -12.91 -7.52
CA ILE A 339 9.46 -12.33 -7.94
C ILE A 339 9.27 -10.95 -7.32
N GLN A 340 9.59 -10.76 -6.04
CA GLN A 340 9.44 -9.47 -5.38
C GLN A 340 10.43 -8.42 -5.89
N ASN A 341 11.64 -8.84 -6.29
CA ASN A 341 12.58 -7.95 -6.97
C ASN A 341 12.08 -7.55 -8.37
N ILE A 342 11.50 -8.47 -9.12
CA ILE A 342 10.88 -8.17 -10.43
C ILE A 342 9.67 -7.27 -10.25
N ASP A 343 8.86 -7.52 -9.22
CA ASP A 343 7.68 -6.73 -8.90
C ASP A 343 8.07 -5.27 -8.61
N GLY A 344 8.96 -5.07 -7.63
CA GLY A 344 9.38 -3.74 -7.20
C GLY A 344 10.11 -2.94 -8.28
N ASN A 345 10.91 -3.60 -9.12
CA ASN A 345 11.76 -2.90 -10.10
C ASN A 345 11.15 -2.80 -11.50
N ILE A 346 10.25 -3.70 -11.89
CA ILE A 346 9.73 -3.80 -13.27
C ILE A 346 8.21 -3.72 -13.29
N LEU A 347 7.52 -4.60 -12.58
CA LEU A 347 6.07 -4.77 -12.72
C LEU A 347 5.31 -3.59 -12.12
N ALA A 348 5.58 -3.25 -10.86
CA ALA A 348 4.92 -2.16 -10.17
C ALA A 348 5.16 -0.80 -10.87
N PRO A 349 6.40 -0.41 -11.28
CA PRO A 349 6.59 0.81 -12.07
C PRO A 349 5.88 0.79 -13.42
N LYS A 350 5.77 -0.35 -14.09
CA LYS A 350 5.11 -0.46 -15.40
C LYS A 350 3.59 -0.41 -15.33
N ILE A 351 2.99 -0.93 -14.25
CA ILE A 351 1.54 -0.93 -14.04
C ILE A 351 1.08 0.38 -13.39
N ILE A 352 1.80 0.84 -12.36
CA ILE A 352 1.40 1.97 -11.53
C ILE A 352 2.00 3.27 -12.05
N GLY A 353 3.20 3.26 -12.62
CA GLY A 353 3.88 4.45 -13.13
C GLY A 353 3.95 5.58 -12.10
N ASP A 354 3.86 6.83 -12.57
CA ASP A 354 3.79 8.04 -11.74
C ASP A 354 2.37 8.34 -11.21
N SER A 355 1.47 7.36 -11.11
CA SER A 355 0.04 7.59 -10.82
C SER A 355 -0.21 8.43 -9.56
N THR A 356 0.62 8.30 -8.53
CA THR A 356 0.51 9.05 -7.27
C THR A 356 1.47 10.24 -7.18
N GLY A 357 2.53 10.29 -8.00
CA GLY A 357 3.61 11.28 -7.89
C GLY A 357 4.35 11.29 -6.54
N LEU A 358 4.15 10.26 -5.72
CA LEU A 358 4.83 10.05 -4.44
C LEU A 358 6.09 9.22 -4.67
N SER A 359 7.20 9.62 -4.04
CA SER A 359 8.37 8.74 -3.95
C SER A 359 8.09 7.55 -3.03
N SER A 360 8.83 6.45 -3.19
CA SER A 360 8.75 5.27 -2.33
C SER A 360 8.86 5.58 -0.84
N PHE A 361 9.71 6.55 -0.48
CA PHE A 361 9.85 7.03 0.89
C PHE A 361 8.52 7.54 1.45
N TRP A 362 7.80 8.39 0.70
CA TRP A 362 6.54 8.97 1.16
C TRP A 362 5.41 7.95 1.25
N VAL A 363 5.44 6.90 0.43
CA VAL A 363 4.51 5.77 0.54
C VAL A 363 4.73 5.01 1.84
N ILE A 364 5.99 4.66 2.16
CA ILE A 364 6.36 3.98 3.41
C ILE A 364 6.02 4.86 4.62
N PHE A 365 6.39 6.14 4.57
CA PHE A 365 6.09 7.09 5.64
C PHE A 365 4.58 7.20 5.91
N GLY A 366 3.78 7.41 4.86
CA GLY A 366 2.33 7.49 4.98
C GLY A 366 1.71 6.23 5.58
N MET A 367 2.20 5.06 5.16
CA MET A 367 1.76 3.77 5.69
C MET A 367 2.14 3.58 7.17
N LEU A 368 3.38 3.88 7.58
CA LEU A 368 3.82 3.75 8.98
C LEU A 368 3.07 4.70 9.92
N VAL A 369 2.90 5.96 9.50
CA VAL A 369 2.13 6.94 10.26
C VAL A 369 0.66 6.52 10.32
N GLY A 370 0.09 6.07 9.20
CA GLY A 370 -1.27 5.55 9.17
C GLY A 370 -1.45 4.39 10.12
N GLN A 371 -0.55 3.39 10.09
CA GLN A 371 -0.56 2.24 11.00
C GLN A 371 -0.54 2.67 12.47
N GLY A 372 0.33 3.62 12.84
CA GLY A 372 0.42 4.11 14.21
C GLY A 372 -0.85 4.80 14.70
N LEU A 373 -1.60 5.45 13.80
CA LEU A 373 -2.80 6.23 14.16
C LEU A 373 -4.11 5.42 14.11
N PHE A 374 -4.24 4.52 13.14
CA PHE A 374 -5.50 3.81 12.84
C PHE A 374 -5.36 2.30 12.81
N GLY A 375 -4.24 1.77 13.34
CA GLY A 375 -3.95 0.34 13.35
C GLY A 375 -3.87 -0.27 11.95
N PHE A 376 -4.39 -1.49 11.79
CA PHE A 376 -4.31 -2.23 10.52
C PHE A 376 -4.95 -1.47 9.33
N VAL A 377 -6.08 -0.79 9.56
CA VAL A 377 -6.74 0.03 8.52
C VAL A 377 -5.84 1.17 8.05
N GLY A 378 -5.08 1.72 8.99
CA GLY A 378 -4.13 2.80 8.75
C GLY A 378 -3.03 2.44 7.76
N LEU A 379 -2.64 1.17 7.64
CA LEU A 379 -1.68 0.73 6.63
C LEU A 379 -2.17 1.04 5.21
N ILE A 380 -3.47 0.88 4.98
CA ILE A 380 -4.08 1.07 3.66
C ILE A 380 -4.45 2.54 3.45
N ILE A 381 -5.04 3.20 4.46
CA ILE A 381 -5.49 4.60 4.35
C ILE A 381 -4.33 5.60 4.49
N GLY A 382 -3.23 5.21 5.12
CA GLY A 382 -2.08 6.08 5.36
C GLY A 382 -1.50 6.66 4.06
N ILE A 383 -1.40 5.82 3.02
CA ILE A 383 -0.91 6.21 1.70
C ILE A 383 -1.80 7.28 1.04
N PRO A 384 -3.12 7.10 0.86
CA PRO A 384 -3.98 8.13 0.27
C PRO A 384 -4.07 9.40 1.12
N LEU A 385 -4.11 9.28 2.45
CA LEU A 385 -4.11 10.48 3.31
C LEU A 385 -2.83 11.29 3.11
N PHE A 386 -1.68 10.61 3.06
CA PHE A 386 -0.42 11.28 2.80
C PHE A 386 -0.37 11.87 1.38
N ALA A 387 -0.90 11.17 0.38
CA ALA A 387 -1.02 11.67 -0.99
C ALA A 387 -1.83 12.98 -1.05
N VAL A 388 -2.94 13.09 -0.31
CA VAL A 388 -3.73 14.32 -0.23
C VAL A 388 -2.90 15.48 0.31
N VAL A 389 -2.18 15.25 1.42
CA VAL A 389 -1.32 16.27 2.04
C VAL A 389 -0.21 16.69 1.09
N TYR A 390 0.43 15.72 0.43
CA TYR A 390 1.50 15.97 -0.53
C TYR A 390 1.02 16.77 -1.74
N ILE A 391 -0.08 16.36 -2.39
CA ILE A 391 -0.65 17.07 -3.56
C ILE A 391 -1.09 18.48 -3.18
N PHE A 392 -1.74 18.65 -2.04
CA PHE A 392 -2.17 19.96 -1.57
C PHE A 392 -0.97 20.89 -1.32
N THR A 393 0.08 20.36 -0.69
CA THR A 393 1.33 21.10 -0.44
C THR A 393 2.02 21.45 -1.75
N LYS A 394 2.20 20.48 -2.65
CA LYS A 394 2.78 20.66 -3.99
C LYS A 394 2.03 21.74 -4.78
N ASN A 395 0.71 21.68 -4.85
CA ASN A 395 -0.11 22.66 -5.57
C ASN A 395 -0.03 24.05 -4.94
N ARG A 396 0.08 24.13 -3.61
CA ARG A 396 0.22 25.41 -2.89
C ARG A 396 1.60 26.03 -3.10
N VAL A 397 2.67 25.23 -3.10
CA VAL A 397 4.04 25.66 -3.41
C VAL A 397 4.12 26.13 -4.85
N LYS A 398 3.66 25.30 -5.81
CA LYS A 398 3.62 25.66 -7.24
C LYS A 398 2.96 27.01 -7.47
N LYS A 399 1.77 27.22 -6.92
CA LYS A 399 1.05 28.50 -7.06
C LYS A 399 1.81 29.68 -6.43
N ARG A 400 2.50 29.48 -5.31
CA ARG A 400 3.30 30.55 -4.69
C ARG A 400 4.54 30.89 -5.49
N LEU A 401 5.15 29.91 -6.18
CA LEU A 401 6.27 30.13 -7.08
C LEU A 401 5.81 30.85 -8.35
N GLU A 402 4.71 30.40 -8.97
CA GLU A 402 4.11 31.07 -10.14
C GLU A 402 3.72 32.52 -9.84
N ASN A 403 3.17 32.81 -8.66
CA ASN A 403 2.86 34.18 -8.24
C ASN A 403 4.11 35.07 -8.03
N LYS A 404 5.30 34.47 -7.94
CA LYS A 404 6.59 35.16 -7.81
C LYS A 404 7.39 35.11 -9.13
N ASP A 405 6.79 34.65 -10.23
CA ASP A 405 7.45 34.39 -11.51
C ASP A 405 8.67 33.45 -11.40
N LEU A 406 8.65 32.53 -10.42
CA LEU A 406 9.70 31.55 -10.19
C LEU A 406 9.39 30.20 -10.86
N PRO A 407 10.43 29.46 -11.31
CA PRO A 407 10.26 28.13 -11.88
C PRO A 407 9.58 27.18 -10.88
N SER A 408 8.65 26.36 -11.33
CA SER A 408 7.89 25.43 -10.47
C SER A 408 8.38 23.98 -10.51
N ASP A 409 9.24 23.64 -11.49
CA ASP A 409 9.84 22.31 -11.60
C ASP A 409 10.94 22.13 -10.55
N SER A 410 10.83 21.07 -9.75
CA SER A 410 11.82 20.73 -8.72
C SER A 410 13.20 20.41 -9.31
N ASN A 411 13.28 19.96 -10.57
CA ASN A 411 14.56 19.68 -11.23
C ASN A 411 15.43 20.94 -11.39
N VAL A 412 14.81 22.10 -11.60
CA VAL A 412 15.52 23.39 -11.67
C VAL A 412 16.24 23.68 -10.36
N TYR A 413 15.64 23.36 -9.22
CA TYR A 413 16.22 23.61 -7.91
C TYR A 413 17.31 22.62 -7.49
N ARG A 414 17.55 21.56 -8.27
CA ARG A 414 18.53 20.53 -7.92
C ARG A 414 19.96 21.04 -7.98
N ASP A 415 20.24 21.90 -8.96
CA ASP A 415 21.60 22.28 -9.37
C ASP A 415 21.84 23.80 -9.35
N ILE A 416 20.98 24.55 -8.67
CA ILE A 416 21.13 26.01 -8.53
C ILE A 416 21.98 26.37 -7.32
N HIS A 417 22.83 27.38 -7.49
CA HIS A 417 23.52 28.06 -6.41
C HIS A 417 22.56 29.00 -5.68
N HIS A 418 21.81 29.82 -6.43
CA HIS A 418 20.82 30.76 -5.93
C HIS A 418 19.87 31.18 -7.06
N ILE A 419 18.82 31.93 -6.71
CA ILE A 419 17.98 32.65 -7.67
C ILE A 419 18.50 34.09 -7.68
N ASP A 420 18.67 34.66 -8.88
CA ASP A 420 19.05 36.06 -9.05
C ASP A 420 17.89 36.97 -8.62
N ASP A 421 18.17 37.91 -7.70
CA ASP A 421 17.18 38.81 -7.11
C ASP A 421 16.61 39.82 -8.13
N GLU A 422 17.32 40.11 -9.23
CA GLU A 422 16.87 41.07 -10.26
C GLU A 422 16.10 40.40 -11.39
N THR A 423 16.55 39.22 -11.83
CA THR A 423 15.97 38.52 -12.99
C THR A 423 15.00 37.42 -12.61
N ASN A 424 14.96 37.00 -11.33
CA ASN A 424 14.26 35.81 -10.85
C ASN A 424 14.69 34.51 -11.57
N GLU A 425 15.84 34.53 -12.24
CA GLU A 425 16.36 33.38 -12.96
C GLU A 425 17.26 32.50 -12.07
N PRO A 426 17.20 31.18 -12.24
CA PRO A 426 18.05 30.24 -11.52
C PRO A 426 19.52 30.33 -11.99
N VAL A 427 20.45 30.64 -11.07
CA VAL A 427 21.90 30.65 -11.33
C VAL A 427 22.49 29.30 -10.93
N TYR A 428 23.01 28.55 -11.90
CA TYR A 428 23.53 27.20 -11.71
C TYR A 428 24.97 27.16 -11.18
N PHE A 429 25.33 26.09 -10.49
CA PHE A 429 26.73 25.83 -10.15
C PHE A 429 27.57 25.65 -11.44
N PRO A 430 28.76 26.25 -11.56
CA PRO A 430 29.67 26.00 -12.69
C PRO A 430 30.07 24.52 -12.80
N HIS A 431 30.13 23.84 -11.65
CA HIS A 431 30.34 22.39 -11.52
C HIS A 431 29.38 21.85 -10.46
N PRO A 432 28.39 21.02 -10.83
CA PRO A 432 27.45 20.46 -9.88
C PRO A 432 28.18 19.65 -8.79
N PRO A 433 27.82 19.77 -7.50
CA PRO A 433 28.58 19.19 -6.39
C PRO A 433 28.69 17.65 -6.42
N TYR A 434 27.82 16.97 -7.17
CA TYR A 434 27.86 15.51 -7.35
C TYR A 434 28.72 15.06 -8.55
N MET A 435 29.13 15.97 -9.45
CA MET A 435 30.21 15.68 -10.39
C MET A 435 31.52 15.75 -9.61
N LYS A 436 31.96 14.62 -9.05
CA LYS A 436 33.37 14.43 -8.71
C LYS A 436 34.18 14.80 -9.96
N LYS A 437 35.04 15.81 -9.87
CA LYS A 437 36.12 16.00 -10.85
C LYS A 437 36.83 14.66 -10.99
N GLU A 438 36.72 14.02 -12.14
CA GLU A 438 37.66 12.98 -12.55
C GLU A 438 39.06 13.59 -12.54
N LYS A 439 39.73 13.50 -11.39
CA LYS A 439 41.16 13.70 -11.30
C LYS A 439 41.79 12.45 -11.90
N GLY A 440 41.93 12.47 -13.22
CA GLY A 440 42.53 11.38 -13.98
C GLY A 440 42.77 11.82 -15.41
N LYS A 441 43.87 12.55 -15.62
CA LYS A 441 44.49 12.72 -16.94
C LYS A 441 44.55 11.35 -17.63
N HIS A 442 44.10 11.28 -18.89
CA HIS A 442 44.20 10.19 -19.90
C HIS A 442 42.78 9.89 -20.42
N GLU A 443 42.19 10.73 -21.28
CA GLU A 443 41.81 10.23 -22.62
C GLU A 443 41.50 11.33 -23.67
N PHE A 444 41.76 12.60 -23.38
CA PHE A 444 41.47 13.69 -24.35
C PHE A 444 42.47 13.83 -25.51
N LYS A 445 43.50 12.98 -25.59
CA LYS A 445 44.46 13.00 -26.71
C LYS A 445 44.04 12.14 -27.90
N ASP A 446 43.20 11.13 -27.72
CA ASP A 446 42.87 10.18 -28.79
C ASP A 446 41.65 10.61 -29.62
N ILE A 447 40.71 11.36 -29.02
CA ILE A 447 39.55 11.91 -29.75
C ILE A 447 39.99 13.00 -30.75
N LYS A 448 41.03 13.80 -30.43
CA LYS A 448 41.59 14.79 -31.37
C LYS A 448 42.28 14.15 -32.58
N LYS A 449 42.85 12.95 -32.44
CA LYS A 449 43.46 12.22 -33.58
C LYS A 449 42.40 11.60 -34.50
N ILE A 450 41.25 11.18 -33.95
CA ILE A 450 40.14 10.64 -34.74
C ILE A 450 39.46 11.75 -35.58
N PHE A 451 39.30 12.96 -35.02
CA PHE A 451 38.67 14.07 -35.74
C PHE A 451 39.57 14.78 -36.77
N VAL A 452 40.89 14.69 -36.67
CA VAL A 452 41.81 15.31 -37.64
C VAL A 452 42.05 14.40 -38.86
N LYS A 453 41.90 13.07 -38.73
CA LYS A 453 42.13 12.15 -39.85
C LYS A 453 40.95 12.09 -40.83
N ASN A 454 39.71 12.28 -40.36
CA ASN A 454 38.51 12.27 -41.20
C ASN A 454 38.24 13.57 -41.98
N LYS A 455 38.95 14.67 -41.67
CA LYS A 455 38.74 15.95 -42.38
C LYS A 455 39.58 16.11 -43.66
N ASN A 456 40.58 15.26 -43.86
CA ASN A 456 41.49 15.31 -45.02
C ASN A 456 41.21 14.27 -46.11
N SER A 457 40.28 13.31 -45.90
CA SER A 457 39.86 12.35 -46.94
C SER A 457 38.68 12.83 -47.78
N ASP A 458 37.83 13.70 -47.22
CA ASP A 458 36.55 14.06 -47.86
C ASP A 458 36.61 15.35 -48.68
N SER A 459 37.75 16.07 -48.68
CA SER A 459 37.93 17.33 -49.42
C SER A 459 38.76 17.21 -50.70
N LYS A 460 39.02 15.99 -51.21
CA LYS A 460 39.86 15.77 -52.41
C LYS A 460 39.15 15.12 -53.60
N ASN A 461 37.83 14.90 -53.54
CA ASN A 461 37.10 14.21 -54.62
C ASN A 461 35.89 14.97 -55.20
N THR A 462 35.79 16.28 -54.98
CA THR A 462 34.63 17.06 -55.46
C THR A 462 34.96 18.26 -56.34
N ASP A 463 36.23 18.59 -56.58
CA ASP A 463 36.61 19.79 -57.37
C ASP A 463 37.15 19.53 -58.78
N ASP A 464 37.19 18.29 -59.29
CA ASP A 464 37.82 17.99 -60.59
C ASP A 464 36.87 17.42 -61.68
N LYS A 465 35.57 17.75 -61.63
CA LYS A 465 34.61 17.43 -62.72
C LYS A 465 33.69 18.58 -63.13
N LYS A 466 34.20 19.81 -63.10
CA LYS A 466 33.63 20.95 -63.83
C LYS A 466 34.72 21.71 -64.59
N GLN A 467 35.31 21.07 -65.59
CA GLN A 467 35.94 21.73 -66.74
C GLN A 467 36.19 20.70 -67.86
N LYS A 468 35.16 20.45 -68.68
CA LYS A 468 35.16 20.26 -70.15
C LYS A 468 33.83 19.66 -70.60
#